data_AF-A0A7C8AGL9-F1
#
_entry.id   AF-A0A7C8AGL9-F1
#
_cell.length_a   1.000
_cell.length_b   1.000
_cell.length_c   1.000
_cell.angle_alpha   90.00
_cell.angle_beta   90.00
_cell.angle_gamma   90.00
#
_symmetry.space_group_name_H-M   'P 1'
#
loop_
_entity.id
_entity.type
_entity.pdbx_description
1 polymer ?
#
loop_
_entity_poly.entity_id
_entity_poly.type
_entity_poly.pdbx_seq_one_letter_code
_entity_poly.pdbx_strand_id
1 'polypeptide(L)'
;MKAMLDDIIGFEQTELSIGSWRRASIERAAAGVDGSVLIDLGIRARGIVQKGLLRAPSRASLLAKVDFVRDNQDGASHTMQTEAGEYFEDMCITNVKAGFIDFGGSGASCEIEISYVQLKDV
;
A
#
# COMPACT_ATOMS: atom_id res chain seq x y z
N MET A 1 3.36 13.48 -8.53
CA MET A 1 4.41 12.44 -8.66
C MET A 1 3.79 11.24 -9.36
N LYS A 2 4.51 10.47 -10.19
CA LYS A 2 4.03 9.14 -10.59
C LYS A 2 4.73 8.05 -9.77
N ALA A 3 4.03 6.95 -9.58
CA ALA A 3 4.57 5.76 -8.93
C ALA A 3 4.25 4.53 -9.78
N MET A 4 5.16 3.56 -9.77
CA MET A 4 4.97 2.25 -10.37
C MET A 4 4.95 1.19 -9.28
N LEU A 5 3.95 0.30 -9.34
CA LEU A 5 3.91 -0.93 -8.55
C LEU A 5 4.34 -2.09 -9.45
N ASP A 6 5.35 -2.83 -9.00
CA ASP A 6 5.97 -3.98 -9.67
C ASP A 6 6.32 -3.73 -11.15
N ASP A 7 6.67 -2.49 -11.50
CA ASP A 7 6.90 -2.04 -12.89
C ASP A 7 5.73 -2.24 -13.88
N ILE A 8 4.56 -2.66 -13.37
CA ILE A 8 3.38 -3.01 -14.18
C ILE A 8 2.32 -1.91 -14.14
N ILE A 9 2.10 -1.31 -12.97
CA ILE A 9 0.99 -0.38 -12.75
C ILE A 9 1.51 1.03 -12.54
N GLY A 10 1.30 1.90 -13.53
CA GLY A 10 1.56 3.33 -13.42
C GLY A 10 0.37 4.08 -12.82
N PHE A 11 0.62 4.83 -11.75
CA PHE A 11 -0.33 5.76 -11.13
C PHE A 11 0.04 7.21 -11.46
N GLU A 12 -0.95 8.02 -11.86
CA GLU A 12 -0.77 9.46 -12.06
C GLU A 12 -1.16 10.23 -10.80
N GLN A 13 -0.57 11.41 -10.60
CA GLN A 13 -0.93 12.32 -9.51
C GLN A 13 -0.89 11.65 -8.13
N THR A 14 0.15 10.85 -7.90
CA THR A 14 0.32 10.09 -6.67
C THR A 14 0.70 11.01 -5.51
N GLU A 15 -0.02 10.87 -4.40
CA GLU A 15 0.32 11.34 -3.07
C GLU A 15 0.68 10.13 -2.19
N LEU A 16 1.84 10.19 -1.55
CA LEU A 16 2.33 9.15 -0.64
C LEU A 16 2.35 9.67 0.79
N SER A 17 1.70 8.94 1.69
CA SER A 17 1.76 9.15 3.13
C SER A 17 2.51 7.98 3.76
N ILE A 18 3.73 8.25 4.21
CA ILE A 18 4.61 7.24 4.82
C ILE A 18 4.46 7.35 6.34
N GLY A 19 3.96 6.28 6.96
CA GLY A 19 3.88 6.17 8.42
C GLY A 19 5.24 5.90 9.05
N SER A 20 5.34 6.17 10.36
CA SER A 20 6.52 5.79 11.13
C SER A 20 6.63 4.29 11.32
N TRP A 21 7.87 3.81 11.44
CA TRP A 21 8.18 2.45 11.86
C TRP A 21 7.58 2.17 13.24
N ARG A 22 6.76 1.11 13.32
CA ARG A 22 6.15 0.66 14.56
C ARG A 22 6.89 -0.56 15.10
N ARG A 23 7.16 -0.51 16.41
CA ARG A 23 7.62 -1.67 17.16
C ARG A 23 6.43 -2.51 17.59
N ALA A 24 6.57 -3.82 17.53
CA ALA A 24 5.62 -4.73 18.14
C ALA A 24 6.11 -5.11 19.54
N SER A 25 5.22 -5.19 20.51
CA SER A 25 5.51 -5.72 21.83
C SER A 25 4.39 -6.66 22.26
N ILE A 26 4.73 -7.67 23.07
CA ILE A 26 3.76 -8.54 23.72
C ILE A 26 3.88 -8.32 25.21
N GLU A 27 2.77 -8.00 25.86
CA GLU A 27 2.67 -7.99 27.31
C GLU A 27 2.18 -9.36 27.80
N ARG A 28 2.89 -9.95 28.76
CA ARG A 28 2.50 -11.19 29.43
C ARG A 28 2.42 -10.97 30.93
N ALA A 29 1.31 -11.37 31.52
CA ALA A 29 1.14 -11.45 32.97
C ALA A 29 0.88 -12.90 33.38
N ALA A 30 1.24 -13.25 34.62
CA ALA A 30 1.03 -14.58 35.19
C ALA A 30 0.26 -14.45 36.51
N ALA A 31 -0.69 -15.36 36.74
CA ALA A 31 -1.45 -15.38 37.99
C ALA A 31 -0.52 -15.64 39.18
N GLY A 32 -0.64 -14.83 40.23
CA GLY A 32 0.20 -14.91 41.43
C GLY A 32 1.54 -14.17 41.33
N VAL A 33 1.78 -13.43 40.23
CA VAL A 33 2.92 -12.51 40.10
C VAL A 33 2.39 -11.09 39.94
N ASP A 34 2.83 -10.18 40.81
CA ASP A 34 2.52 -8.76 40.67
C ASP A 34 3.40 -8.15 39.58
N GLY A 35 2.78 -7.84 38.45
CA GLY A 35 3.42 -7.17 37.32
C GLY A 35 3.23 -7.91 36.00
N SER A 36 3.82 -7.33 34.96
CA SER A 36 3.82 -7.88 33.60
C SER A 36 5.21 -7.81 32.99
N VAL A 37 5.51 -8.78 32.11
CA VAL A 37 6.71 -8.77 31.27
C VAL A 37 6.32 -8.19 29.93
N LEU A 38 6.98 -7.09 29.56
CA LEU A 38 6.91 -6.54 28.21
C LEU A 38 8.03 -7.13 27.35
N ILE A 39 7.64 -7.86 26.31
CA ILE A 39 8.56 -8.47 25.35
C ILE A 39 8.60 -7.59 24.11
N ASP A 40 9.71 -6.89 23.85
CA ASP A 40 9.93 -6.15 22.60
C ASP A 40 10.22 -7.15 21.47
N LEU A 41 9.44 -7.07 20.40
CA LEU A 41 9.55 -7.91 19.21
C LEU A 41 10.24 -7.20 18.03
N GLY A 42 10.79 -6.00 18.25
CA GLY A 42 11.50 -5.20 17.27
C GLY A 42 10.61 -4.37 16.35
N ILE A 43 11.25 -3.66 15.42
CA ILE A 43 10.58 -2.93 14.32
C ILE A 43 9.99 -3.97 13.38
N ARG A 44 8.67 -3.90 13.15
CA ARG A 44 7.98 -4.93 12.36
C ARG A 44 7.28 -4.41 11.11
N ALA A 45 6.87 -3.15 11.12
CA ALA A 45 6.06 -2.62 10.04
C ALA A 45 5.99 -1.10 10.05
N ARG A 46 5.82 -0.50 8.87
CA ARG A 46 5.22 0.82 8.72
C ARG A 46 4.06 0.77 7.74
N GLY A 47 3.04 1.57 7.98
CA GLY A 47 1.94 1.75 7.03
C GLY A 47 2.35 2.75 5.95
N ILE A 48 2.04 2.46 4.70
CA ILE A 48 2.19 3.41 3.59
C ILE A 48 0.82 3.53 2.92
N VAL A 49 0.36 4.75 2.70
CA VAL A 49 -0.88 5.00 1.96
C VAL A 49 -0.53 5.74 0.69
N GLN A 50 -0.95 5.18 -0.44
CA GLN A 50 -0.83 5.76 -1.75
C GLN A 50 -2.21 6.19 -2.23
N LYS A 51 -2.36 7.47 -2.57
CA LYS A 51 -3.54 7.98 -3.27
C LYS A 51 -3.11 8.44 -4.65
N GLY A 52 -3.91 8.17 -5.67
CA GLY A 52 -3.58 8.63 -7.01
C GLY A 52 -4.73 8.43 -7.98
N LEU A 53 -4.46 8.73 -9.25
CA LEU A 53 -5.40 8.61 -10.34
C LEU A 53 -4.96 7.46 -11.26
N LEU A 54 -5.83 6.49 -11.47
CA LEU A 54 -5.69 5.51 -12.54
C LEU A 54 -6.40 6.01 -13.79
N ARG A 55 -5.71 5.92 -14.93
CA ARG A 55 -6.28 6.24 -16.25
C ARG A 55 -6.17 5.03 -17.18
N ALA A 56 -7.20 4.86 -18.01
CA ALA A 56 -7.20 3.87 -19.08
C ALA A 56 -8.03 4.35 -20.28
N PRO A 57 -7.77 3.83 -21.51
CA PRO A 57 -8.50 4.25 -22.71
C PRO A 57 -10.00 3.89 -22.68
N SER A 58 -10.40 2.89 -21.88
CA SER A 58 -11.78 2.42 -21.80
C SER A 58 -12.16 2.05 -20.37
N ARG A 59 -13.48 2.01 -20.10
CA ARG A 59 -14.01 1.52 -18.82
C ARG A 59 -13.54 0.10 -18.51
N ALA A 60 -13.58 -0.79 -19.50
CA ALA A 60 -13.19 -2.19 -19.32
C ALA A 60 -11.71 -2.31 -18.96
N SER A 61 -10.85 -1.53 -19.62
CA SER A 61 -9.41 -1.48 -19.31
C SER A 61 -9.15 -0.88 -17.93
N LEU A 62 -9.94 0.12 -17.50
CA LEU A 62 -9.81 0.70 -16.17
C LEU A 62 -10.22 -0.31 -15.08
N LEU A 63 -11.34 -1.00 -15.28
CA LEU A 63 -11.79 -2.06 -14.39
C LEU A 63 -10.77 -3.18 -14.29
N ALA A 64 -10.22 -3.65 -15.42
CA ALA A 64 -9.16 -4.66 -15.42
C ALA A 64 -7.93 -4.23 -14.62
N LYS A 65 -7.53 -2.95 -14.68
CA LYS A 65 -6.44 -2.41 -13.85
C LYS A 65 -6.80 -2.43 -12.37
N VAL A 66 -8.01 -2.00 -12.01
CA VAL A 66 -8.47 -2.00 -10.61
C VAL A 66 -8.57 -3.42 -10.06
N ASP A 67 -9.11 -4.35 -10.85
CA ASP A 67 -9.22 -5.76 -10.49
C ASP A 67 -7.84 -6.38 -10.34
N PHE A 68 -6.90 -6.07 -11.24
CA PHE A 68 -5.50 -6.49 -11.08
C PHE A 68 -4.90 -6.00 -9.76
N VAL A 69 -5.07 -4.73 -9.38
CA VAL A 69 -4.59 -4.22 -8.08
C VAL A 69 -5.23 -4.98 -6.91
N ARG A 70 -6.52 -5.30 -7.00
CA ARG A 70 -7.25 -6.05 -5.96
C ARG A 70 -6.81 -7.50 -5.87
N ASP A 71 -6.51 -8.13 -7.00
CA ASP A 71 -6.03 -9.51 -7.04
C ASP A 71 -4.64 -9.64 -6.39
N ASN A 72 -3.85 -8.56 -6.38
CA ASN A 72 -2.59 -8.45 -5.63
C ASN A 72 -2.80 -8.18 -4.12
N GLN A 73 -4.03 -8.20 -3.62
CA GLN A 73 -4.31 -8.28 -2.18
C GLN A 73 -4.27 -9.75 -1.72
N ASP A 74 -3.22 -10.47 -2.10
CA ASP A 74 -3.03 -11.92 -1.87
C ASP A 74 -2.08 -12.20 -0.70
N GLY A 75 -1.50 -11.15 -0.09
CA GLY A 75 -0.50 -11.28 0.95
C GLY A 75 0.93 -11.44 0.42
N ALA A 76 1.14 -11.35 -0.90
CA ALA A 76 2.46 -11.33 -1.50
C ALA A 76 3.20 -10.03 -1.19
N SER A 77 4.51 -10.10 -1.44
CA SER A 77 5.42 -8.97 -1.31
C SER A 77 5.55 -8.27 -2.66
N HIS A 78 5.40 -6.95 -2.63
CA HIS A 78 5.45 -6.07 -3.79
C HIS A 78 6.50 -4.98 -3.60
N THR A 79 6.88 -4.40 -4.72
CA THR A 79 7.84 -3.32 -4.79
C THR A 79 7.20 -2.10 -5.44
N MET A 80 7.44 -0.93 -4.85
CA MET A 80 7.05 0.35 -5.45
C MET A 80 8.26 1.23 -5.73
N GLN A 81 8.30 1.77 -6.94
CA GLN A 81 9.26 2.77 -7.35
C GLN A 81 8.54 4.08 -7.66
N THR A 82 9.03 5.19 -7.09
CA THR A 82 8.55 6.52 -7.43
C THR A 82 9.41 7.16 -8.52
N GLU A 83 8.85 8.09 -9.29
CA GLU A 83 9.65 8.90 -10.24
C GLU A 83 10.74 9.74 -9.55
N ALA A 84 10.63 9.99 -8.25
CA ALA A 84 11.63 10.69 -7.46
C ALA A 84 12.86 9.80 -7.12
N GLY A 85 12.84 8.52 -7.50
CA GLY A 85 13.90 7.56 -7.22
C GLY A 85 13.77 6.87 -5.85
N GLU A 86 12.72 7.16 -5.09
CA GLU A 86 12.43 6.41 -3.85
C GLU A 86 11.96 5.01 -4.19
N TYR A 87 12.46 4.03 -3.45
CA TYR A 87 12.20 2.62 -3.63
C TYR A 87 11.69 2.01 -2.33
N PHE A 88 10.59 1.28 -2.43
CA PHE A 88 9.95 0.62 -1.30
C PHE A 88 9.82 -0.86 -1.61
N GLU A 89 10.61 -1.69 -0.94
CA GLU A 89 10.56 -3.15 -1.02
C GLU A 89 9.72 -3.73 0.12
N ASP A 90 9.41 -5.03 0.05
CA ASP A 90 8.76 -5.77 1.13
C ASP A 90 7.41 -5.17 1.55
N MET A 91 6.65 -4.69 0.57
CA MET A 91 5.33 -4.10 0.79
C MET A 91 4.22 -5.10 0.54
N CYS A 92 3.32 -5.26 1.51
CA CYS A 92 2.12 -6.05 1.35
C CYS A 92 0.90 -5.15 1.17
N ILE A 93 0.09 -5.40 0.15
CA ILE A 93 -1.19 -4.70 -0.04
C ILE A 93 -2.18 -5.20 1.01
N THR A 94 -2.70 -4.27 1.80
CA THR A 94 -3.68 -4.57 2.86
C THR A 94 -5.09 -4.12 2.52
N ASN A 95 -5.23 -3.10 1.68
CA ASN A 95 -6.53 -2.58 1.29
C ASN A 95 -6.44 -1.78 -0.01
N VAL A 96 -7.46 -1.91 -0.85
CA VAL A 96 -7.60 -1.21 -2.13
C VAL A 96 -8.99 -0.59 -2.22
N LYS A 97 -9.06 0.75 -2.28
CA LYS A 97 -10.30 1.49 -2.51
C LYS A 97 -10.25 2.19 -3.84
N ALA A 98 -11.18 1.88 -4.72
CA ALA A 98 -11.40 2.61 -5.96
C ALA A 98 -12.58 3.57 -5.77
N GLY A 99 -12.41 4.82 -6.21
CA GLY A 99 -13.43 5.84 -6.23
C GLY A 99 -14.38 5.70 -7.42
N PHE A 100 -15.06 6.79 -7.75
CA PHE A 100 -15.95 6.83 -8.90
C PHE A 100 -15.16 6.85 -10.21
N ILE A 101 -15.71 6.18 -11.23
CA ILE A 101 -15.17 6.24 -12.58
C ILE A 101 -15.72 7.50 -13.25
N ASP A 102 -14.80 8.37 -13.66
CA ASP A 102 -15.07 9.53 -14.49
C ASP A 102 -14.68 9.25 -15.95
N PHE A 103 -15.41 9.88 -16.88
CA PHE A 103 -15.21 9.74 -18.32
C PHE A 103 -14.85 11.09 -18.92
N GLY A 104 -13.65 11.18 -19.50
CA GLY A 104 -13.16 12.37 -20.18
C GLY A 104 -12.78 12.11 -21.63
N GLY A 105 -12.41 13.17 -22.35
CA GLY A 105 -11.99 13.09 -23.76
C GLY A 105 -10.74 12.21 -24.00
N SER A 106 -10.01 11.84 -22.95
CA SER A 106 -8.83 10.98 -22.98
C SER A 106 -9.07 9.54 -22.50
N GLY A 107 -10.31 9.15 -22.17
CA GLY A 107 -10.66 7.82 -21.68
C GLY A 107 -11.38 7.82 -20.32
N ALA A 108 -11.23 6.73 -19.57
CA ALA A 108 -11.80 6.57 -18.24
C ALA A 108 -10.73 6.78 -17.16
N SER A 109 -11.10 7.47 -16.08
CA SER A 109 -10.23 7.69 -14.92
C SER A 109 -10.93 7.40 -13.61
N CYS A 110 -10.17 7.02 -12.59
CA CYS A 110 -10.70 6.70 -11.26
C CYS A 110 -9.64 7.06 -10.21
N GLU A 111 -10.06 7.70 -9.13
CA GLU A 111 -9.22 7.85 -7.94
C GLU A 111 -9.02 6.49 -7.28
N ILE A 112 -7.82 6.19 -6.82
CA ILE A 112 -7.52 4.95 -6.10
C ILE A 112 -6.70 5.26 -4.86
N GLU A 113 -7.03 4.58 -3.77
CA GLU A 113 -6.29 4.57 -2.51
C GLU A 113 -5.84 3.14 -2.23
N ILE A 114 -4.53 2.93 -2.12
CA ILE A 114 -3.92 1.65 -1.78
C ILE A 114 -3.21 1.80 -0.44
N SER A 115 -3.50 0.91 0.49
CA SER A 115 -2.84 0.83 1.79
C SER A 115 -1.88 -0.35 1.81
N TYR A 116 -0.62 -0.06 2.12
CA TYR A 116 0.43 -1.06 2.24
C TYR A 116 0.93 -1.17 3.68
N VAL A 117 1.45 -2.34 4.01
CA VAL A 117 2.32 -2.54 5.17
C VAL A 117 3.68 -2.93 4.66
N GLN A 118 4.70 -2.12 4.95
CA GLN A 118 6.08 -2.43 4.64
C GLN A 118 6.73 -3.15 5.82
N LEU A 119 7.32 -4.32 5.59
CA LEU A 119 7.79 -5.22 6.65
C LEU A 119 9.28 -5.05 7.00
N LYS A 120 10.09 -4.45 6.13
CA LYS A 120 11.52 -4.20 6.37
C LYS A 120 11.96 -2.84 5.82
N ASP A 121 12.95 -2.25 6.48
CA ASP A 121 13.69 -1.09 5.97
C ASP A 121 14.83 -1.62 5.10
N VAL A 122 15.06 -0.97 3.94
CA VAL A 122 16.16 -1.29 3.01
C VAL A 122 17.36 -0.42 3.34
#